data_AF-A0AAD7LP66-F1
#
_entry.id   AF-A0AAD7LP66-F1
#
_cell.length_a   1.000
_cell.length_b   1.000
_cell.length_c   1.000
_cell.angle_alpha   90.00
_cell.angle_beta   90.00
_cell.angle_gamma   90.00
#
_symmetry.space_group_name_H-M   'P 1'
#
loop_
_entity.id
_entity.type
_entity.pdbx_description
1 polymer ?
#
loop_
_entity_poly.entity_id
_entity_poly.type
_entity_poly.pdbx_seq_one_letter_code
_entity_poly.pdbx_strand_id
1 'polypeptide(L)'
;MHTFNFVSARSKGDHFIEAPVSGSKKPAEDGQLVILFAGDKALYDEALPAFDVLGKKSFFLGEVGNGAKMKLVVNMIMGSMMNAFSEGLTLAGKSGLSPQTVLDVLDLGAIANAMFKMKGPTMIQNNYPPAFPLKHQQKDMRLALALGDENAVSMPVAAAANEVDFLLVSHVPHIKYNQKHGYHLRLFNMICNKLERWLKIEAYLYELT
;
A
#
# COMPACT_ATOMS: atom_id res chain seq x y z
N MET A 1 6.23 8.09 2.54
CA MET A 1 4.92 8.75 2.74
C MET A 1 5.01 10.08 1.99
N HIS A 2 4.42 10.19 0.81
CA HIS A 2 4.31 11.49 0.14
C HIS A 2 3.03 12.15 0.65
N THR A 3 3.07 12.61 1.90
CA THR A 3 2.04 13.52 2.41
C THR A 3 2.57 14.91 2.12
N PHE A 4 1.89 15.66 1.26
CA PHE A 4 2.05 17.10 1.24
C PHE A 4 1.33 17.63 2.49
N ASN A 5 2.06 17.72 3.60
CA ASN A 5 1.57 18.41 4.78
C ASN A 5 1.75 19.90 4.52
N PHE A 6 0.69 20.58 4.13
CA PHE A 6 0.68 22.04 4.17
C PHE A 6 0.49 22.44 5.63
N VAL A 7 1.55 23.00 6.22
CA VAL A 7 1.52 23.53 7.58
C VAL A 7 1.60 25.05 7.45
N SER A 8 0.49 25.71 7.76
CA SER A 8 0.53 27.05 8.34
C SER A 8 0.72 26.85 9.85
N ALA A 9 1.73 27.51 10.41
CA ALA A 9 2.43 27.13 11.65
C ALA A 9 1.55 27.18 12.92
N ARG A 10 1.93 26.42 13.95
CA ARG A 10 1.32 26.52 15.29
C ARG A 10 1.88 27.76 16.03
N SER A 11 1.22 28.88 15.88
CA SER A 11 1.22 30.01 16.83
C SER A 11 -0.18 30.59 16.92
N LYS A 12 -0.58 31.07 18.11
CA LYS A 12 -1.96 31.47 18.44
C LYS A 12 -2.54 32.44 17.38
N GLY A 13 -3.37 31.93 16.47
CA GLY A 13 -4.05 32.72 15.43
C GLY A 13 -4.00 32.10 14.01
N ASP A 14 -3.14 31.12 13.78
CA ASP A 14 -2.93 30.55 12.44
C ASP A 14 -3.96 29.45 12.11
N HIS A 15 -4.55 29.53 10.91
CA HIS A 15 -5.45 28.51 10.37
C HIS A 15 -4.65 27.32 9.79
N PHE A 16 -5.16 26.09 9.94
CA PHE A 16 -4.50 24.87 9.48
C PHE A 16 -5.44 23.94 8.71
N ILE A 17 -4.91 23.33 7.65
CA ILE A 17 -5.61 22.31 6.86
C ILE A 17 -4.62 21.22 6.45
N GLU A 18 -4.99 19.94 6.61
CA GLU A 18 -4.24 18.81 6.07
C GLU A 18 -4.78 18.44 4.68
N ALA A 19 -3.89 18.00 3.79
CA ALA A 19 -4.27 17.57 2.43
C ALA A 19 -3.45 16.35 1.95
N PRO A 20 -3.50 15.17 2.63
CA PRO A 20 -2.92 13.95 2.09
C PRO A 20 -3.39 13.64 0.67
N VAL A 21 -2.50 13.06 -0.13
CA VAL A 21 -2.81 12.73 -1.53
C VAL A 21 -2.77 11.22 -1.80
N SER A 22 -3.62 10.77 -2.71
CA SER A 22 -3.61 9.44 -3.29
C SER A 22 -3.23 9.51 -4.76
N GLY A 23 -2.20 8.75 -5.13
CA GLY A 23 -1.52 8.83 -6.41
C GLY A 23 -0.01 8.80 -6.22
N SER A 24 0.70 8.17 -7.16
CA SER A 24 2.17 8.11 -7.16
C SER A 24 2.72 9.20 -8.09
N LYS A 25 3.97 9.06 -8.56
CA LYS A 25 4.66 10.02 -9.42
C LYS A 25 3.86 10.37 -10.68
N LYS A 26 3.43 9.37 -11.46
CA LYS A 26 2.71 9.62 -12.73
C LYS A 26 1.39 10.37 -12.51
N PRO A 27 0.49 9.96 -11.58
CA PRO A 27 -0.67 10.77 -11.24
C PRO A 27 -0.36 12.19 -10.75
N ALA A 28 0.76 12.42 -10.07
CA ALA A 28 1.16 13.77 -9.67
C ALA A 28 1.58 14.62 -10.87
N GLU A 29 2.36 14.06 -11.80
CA GLU A 29 2.78 14.73 -13.04
C GLU A 29 1.59 15.06 -13.95
N ASP A 30 0.55 14.24 -13.94
CA ASP A 30 -0.63 14.38 -14.80
C ASP A 30 -1.78 15.21 -14.19
N GLY A 31 -1.61 15.75 -12.98
CA GLY A 31 -2.71 16.43 -12.27
C GLY A 31 -3.87 15.49 -11.91
N GLN A 32 -3.60 14.20 -11.67
CA GLN A 32 -4.58 13.14 -11.45
C GLN A 32 -4.62 12.63 -10.00
N LEU A 33 -4.06 13.38 -9.04
CA LEU A 33 -4.14 13.04 -7.63
C LEU A 33 -5.59 13.08 -7.10
N VAL A 34 -5.84 12.28 -6.08
CA VAL A 34 -7.03 12.44 -5.22
C VAL A 34 -6.56 13.07 -3.92
N ILE A 35 -7.16 14.20 -3.54
CA ILE A 35 -6.72 15.01 -2.41
C ILE A 35 -7.74 14.90 -1.27
N LEU A 36 -7.25 14.67 -0.06
CA LEU A 36 -8.04 14.34 1.13
C LEU A 36 -7.94 15.49 2.14
N PHE A 37 -8.69 16.56 1.92
CA PHE A 37 -8.67 17.72 2.81
C PHE A 37 -9.35 17.45 4.15
N ALA A 38 -8.80 17.98 5.23
CA ALA A 38 -9.48 18.07 6.52
C ALA A 38 -8.94 19.24 7.36
N GLY A 39 -9.79 19.85 8.18
CA GLY A 39 -9.47 21.01 9.02
C GLY A 39 -10.35 22.21 8.71
N ASP A 40 -9.73 23.37 8.53
CA ASP A 40 -10.44 24.62 8.32
C ASP A 40 -11.15 24.66 6.94
N LYS A 41 -12.47 24.88 6.96
CA LYS A 41 -13.29 24.90 5.73
C LYS A 41 -13.06 26.16 4.89
N ALA A 42 -12.76 27.30 5.49
CA ALA A 42 -12.45 28.53 4.76
C ALA A 42 -11.12 28.38 4.02
N LEU A 43 -10.10 27.81 4.69
CA LEU A 43 -8.83 27.48 4.02
C LEU A 43 -9.00 26.45 2.90
N TYR A 44 -9.90 25.47 3.08
CA TYR A 44 -10.22 24.54 2.00
C TYR A 44 -10.73 25.27 0.76
N ASP A 45 -11.71 26.17 0.93
CA ASP A 45 -12.31 26.91 -0.18
C ASP A 45 -11.29 27.82 -0.87
N GLU A 46 -10.39 28.44 -0.10
CA GLU A 46 -9.31 29.27 -0.63
C GLU A 46 -8.24 28.45 -1.37
N ALA A 47 -7.86 27.29 -0.82
CA ALA A 47 -6.81 26.45 -1.39
C ALA A 47 -7.28 25.61 -2.59
N LEU A 48 -8.59 25.31 -2.67
CA LEU A 48 -9.15 24.40 -3.67
C LEU A 48 -8.72 24.72 -5.12
N PRO A 49 -8.73 25.97 -5.61
CA PRO A 49 -8.31 26.28 -6.98
C PRO A 49 -6.86 25.90 -7.28
N ALA A 50 -5.94 26.03 -6.31
CA ALA A 50 -4.54 25.65 -6.49
C ALA A 50 -4.39 24.12 -6.56
N PHE A 51 -5.23 23.39 -5.84
CA PHE A 51 -5.20 21.93 -5.75
C PHE A 51 -5.95 21.24 -6.89
N ASP A 52 -6.91 21.91 -7.53
CA ASP A 52 -7.58 21.42 -8.74
C ASP A 52 -6.61 21.27 -9.93
N VAL A 53 -5.45 21.95 -9.90
CA VAL A 53 -4.37 21.74 -10.88
C VAL A 53 -3.58 20.45 -10.58
N LEU A 54 -3.49 20.06 -9.30
CA LEU A 54 -2.72 18.91 -8.84
C LEU A 54 -3.51 17.61 -8.89
N GLY A 55 -4.85 17.70 -8.82
CA GLY A 55 -5.70 16.55 -8.63
C GLY A 55 -6.94 16.54 -9.50
N LYS A 56 -7.41 15.35 -9.82
CA LYS A 56 -8.68 15.14 -10.51
C LYS A 56 -9.89 15.26 -9.58
N LYS A 57 -9.67 15.16 -8.26
CA LYS A 57 -10.73 15.24 -7.26
C LYS A 57 -10.18 15.59 -5.87
N SER A 58 -10.89 16.49 -5.20
CA SER A 58 -10.68 16.86 -3.79
C SER A 58 -11.89 16.44 -2.95
N PHE A 59 -11.64 15.90 -1.76
CA PHE A 59 -12.65 15.58 -0.75
C PHE A 59 -12.40 16.41 0.51
N PHE A 60 -13.46 16.98 1.09
CA PHE A 60 -13.38 17.62 2.41
C PHE A 60 -13.95 16.65 3.46
N LEU A 61 -13.11 16.25 4.41
CA LEU A 61 -13.35 15.15 5.35
C LEU A 61 -13.67 15.65 6.77
N GLY A 62 -14.01 16.94 6.92
CA GLY A 62 -14.35 17.54 8.20
C GLY A 62 -13.10 17.88 9.00
N GLU A 63 -13.04 17.45 10.25
CA GLU A 63 -12.04 17.89 11.23
C GLU A 63 -10.63 17.35 10.97
N VAL A 64 -9.62 18.08 11.47
CA VAL A 64 -8.21 17.69 11.41
C VAL A 64 -8.00 16.26 11.91
N GLY A 65 -7.25 15.47 11.16
CA GLY A 65 -6.96 14.06 11.42
C GLY A 65 -7.80 13.12 10.57
N ASN A 66 -8.95 13.56 10.04
CA ASN A 66 -9.79 12.70 9.19
C ASN A 66 -9.15 12.41 7.83
N GLY A 67 -8.38 13.34 7.26
CA GLY A 67 -7.58 13.12 6.06
C GLY A 67 -6.49 12.09 6.27
N ALA A 68 -5.79 12.17 7.40
CA ALA A 68 -4.80 11.18 7.79
C ALA A 68 -5.42 9.78 8.01
N LYS A 69 -6.53 9.70 8.76
CA LYS A 69 -7.26 8.44 9.00
C LYS A 69 -7.75 7.80 7.70
N MET A 70 -8.38 8.59 6.82
CA MET A 70 -8.83 8.12 5.50
C MET A 70 -7.66 7.57 4.68
N LYS A 71 -6.51 8.26 4.71
CA LYS A 71 -5.32 7.79 3.99
C LYS A 71 -4.79 6.46 4.53
N LEU A 72 -4.79 6.27 5.85
CA LEU A 72 -4.41 5.01 6.47
C LEU A 72 -5.35 3.87 6.05
N VAL A 73 -6.67 4.11 6.04
CA VAL A 73 -7.66 3.12 5.55
C VAL A 73 -7.36 2.73 4.10
N VAL A 74 -7.12 3.69 3.21
CA VAL A 74 -6.78 3.42 1.81
C VAL A 74 -5.49 2.60 1.68
N ASN A 75 -4.43 2.97 2.40
CA ASN A 75 -3.14 2.28 2.31
C ASN A 75 -3.19 0.88 2.95
N MET A 76 -4.03 0.68 3.97
CA MET A 76 -4.31 -0.63 4.56
C MET A 76 -4.95 -1.56 3.54
N ILE A 77 -6.04 -1.13 2.89
CA ILE A 77 -6.72 -1.91 1.86
C ILE A 77 -5.75 -2.25 0.72
N MET A 78 -4.97 -1.27 0.26
CA MET A 78 -3.95 -1.48 -0.77
C MET A 78 -2.91 -2.53 -0.37
N GLY A 79 -2.38 -2.48 0.86
CA GLY A 79 -1.39 -3.44 1.35
C GLY A 79 -1.95 -4.85 1.44
N SER A 80 -3.18 -5.00 1.96
CA SER A 80 -3.87 -6.29 2.03
C SER A 80 -4.17 -6.87 0.65
N MET A 81 -4.66 -6.05 -0.29
CA MET A 81 -4.90 -6.49 -1.67
C MET A 81 -3.61 -6.95 -2.37
N MET A 82 -2.49 -6.26 -2.17
CA MET A 82 -1.21 -6.64 -2.77
C MET A 82 -0.69 -7.98 -2.23
N ASN A 83 -0.89 -8.27 -0.94
CA ASN A 83 -0.54 -9.55 -0.35
C ASN A 83 -1.39 -10.68 -0.95
N ALA A 84 -2.72 -10.52 -0.99
CA ALA A 84 -3.62 -11.49 -1.60
C ALA A 84 -3.31 -11.74 -3.09
N PHE A 85 -3.00 -10.67 -3.83
CA PHE A 85 -2.59 -10.77 -5.23
C PHE A 85 -1.27 -11.52 -5.42
N SER A 86 -0.29 -11.27 -4.54
CA SER A 86 1.00 -11.96 -4.55
C SER A 86 0.84 -13.46 -4.28
N GLU A 87 0.03 -13.82 -3.28
CA GLU A 87 -0.29 -15.22 -2.98
C GLU A 87 -0.99 -15.91 -4.16
N GLY A 88 -1.97 -15.24 -4.78
CA GLY A 88 -2.69 -15.76 -5.94
C GLY A 88 -1.78 -16.03 -7.14
N LEU A 89 -0.86 -15.11 -7.47
CA LEU A 89 0.12 -15.31 -8.54
C LEU A 89 1.09 -16.46 -8.23
N THR A 90 1.54 -16.58 -6.97
CA THR A 90 2.41 -17.68 -6.54
C THR A 90 1.70 -19.02 -6.62
N LEU A 91 0.47 -19.11 -6.12
CA LEU A 91 -0.34 -20.33 -6.17
C LEU A 91 -0.59 -20.74 -7.63
N ALA A 92 -1.01 -19.80 -8.48
CA ALA A 92 -1.23 -20.06 -9.89
C ALA A 92 0.01 -20.66 -10.58
N GLY A 93 1.19 -20.07 -10.34
CA GLY A 93 2.45 -20.59 -10.88
C GLY A 93 2.76 -22.01 -10.39
N LYS A 94 2.56 -22.30 -9.08
CA LYS A 94 2.75 -23.65 -8.52
C LYS A 94 1.72 -24.67 -9.01
N SER A 95 0.52 -24.20 -9.37
CA SER A 95 -0.54 -25.02 -9.96
C SER A 95 -0.40 -25.22 -11.47
N GLY A 96 0.69 -24.75 -12.09
CA GLY A 96 0.93 -24.89 -13.53
C GLY A 96 0.10 -23.93 -14.40
N LEU A 97 -0.53 -22.92 -13.80
CA LEU A 97 -1.26 -21.88 -14.54
C LEU A 97 -0.28 -20.80 -15.01
N SER A 98 -0.52 -20.27 -16.20
CA SER A 98 0.20 -19.12 -16.72
C SER A 98 -0.10 -17.88 -15.86
N PRO A 99 0.91 -17.25 -15.24
CA PRO A 99 0.71 -16.01 -14.49
C PRO A 99 0.13 -14.89 -15.36
N GLN A 100 0.46 -14.87 -16.65
CA GLN A 100 -0.10 -13.88 -17.58
C GLN A 100 -1.60 -14.11 -17.77
N THR A 101 -2.03 -15.36 -17.97
CA THR A 101 -3.45 -15.70 -18.09
C THR A 101 -4.22 -15.34 -16.82
N VAL A 102 -3.62 -15.46 -15.64
CA VAL A 102 -4.23 -15.01 -14.38
C VAL A 102 -4.49 -13.51 -14.41
N LEU A 103 -3.54 -12.69 -14.88
CA LEU A 103 -3.76 -11.24 -15.03
C LEU A 103 -4.89 -10.92 -16.00
N ASP A 104 -4.94 -11.62 -17.13
CA ASP A 104 -5.97 -11.41 -18.15
C ASP A 104 -7.36 -11.74 -17.59
N VAL A 105 -7.49 -12.82 -16.82
CA VAL A 105 -8.74 -13.20 -16.13
C VAL A 105 -9.12 -12.15 -15.09
N LEU A 106 -8.17 -11.65 -14.30
CA LEU A 106 -8.42 -10.62 -13.29
C LEU A 106 -8.85 -9.28 -13.88
N ASP A 107 -8.28 -8.86 -15.02
CA ASP A 107 -8.60 -7.58 -15.69
C ASP A 107 -10.00 -7.59 -16.33
N LEU A 108 -10.52 -8.76 -16.69
CA LEU A 108 -11.87 -8.94 -17.22
C LEU A 108 -12.94 -9.20 -16.14
N GLY A 109 -12.50 -9.52 -14.91
CA GLY A 109 -13.37 -9.91 -13.81
C GLY A 109 -13.86 -8.75 -12.94
N ALA A 110 -14.69 -9.09 -11.94
CA ALA A 110 -15.27 -8.12 -11.00
C ALA A 110 -14.24 -7.41 -10.08
N ILE A 111 -13.01 -7.93 -10.00
CA ILE A 111 -11.94 -7.40 -9.15
C ILE A 111 -10.87 -6.65 -9.95
N ALA A 112 -11.14 -6.37 -11.22
CA ALA A 112 -10.27 -5.58 -12.09
C ALA A 112 -9.96 -4.23 -11.45
N ASN A 113 -8.68 -3.89 -11.35
CA ASN A 113 -8.23 -2.62 -10.79
C ASN A 113 -6.88 -2.17 -11.35
N ALA A 114 -6.66 -0.86 -11.33
CA ALA A 114 -5.46 -0.24 -11.90
C ALA A 114 -4.16 -0.69 -11.23
N MET A 115 -4.19 -1.08 -9.96
CA MET A 115 -3.01 -1.53 -9.23
C MET A 115 -2.52 -2.88 -9.76
N PHE A 116 -3.41 -3.86 -9.93
CA PHE A 116 -3.05 -5.17 -10.49
C PHE A 116 -2.58 -5.04 -11.93
N LYS A 117 -3.25 -4.23 -12.75
CA LYS A 117 -2.85 -3.95 -14.13
C LYS A 117 -1.46 -3.32 -14.23
N MET A 118 -1.14 -2.39 -13.33
CA MET A 118 0.17 -1.73 -13.28
C MET A 118 1.26 -2.65 -12.73
N LYS A 119 0.99 -3.41 -11.66
CA LYS A 119 2.00 -4.17 -10.91
C LYS A 119 2.20 -5.58 -11.44
N GLY A 120 1.13 -6.25 -11.87
CA GLY A 120 1.13 -7.64 -12.32
C GLY A 120 2.25 -7.97 -13.32
N PRO A 121 2.37 -7.26 -14.46
CA PRO A 121 3.40 -7.55 -15.46
C PRO A 121 4.82 -7.48 -14.87
N THR A 122 5.07 -6.47 -14.04
CA THR A 122 6.37 -6.28 -13.39
C THR A 122 6.65 -7.37 -12.34
N MET A 123 5.62 -7.80 -11.59
CA MET A 123 5.73 -8.91 -10.63
C MET A 123 6.04 -10.24 -11.32
N ILE A 124 5.38 -10.56 -12.44
CA ILE A 124 5.65 -11.78 -13.23
C ILE A 124 7.09 -11.78 -13.75
N GLN A 125 7.58 -10.62 -14.20
CA GLN A 125 8.95 -10.45 -14.69
C GLN A 125 9.99 -10.38 -13.57
N ASN A 126 9.57 -10.46 -12.30
CA ASN A 126 10.42 -10.22 -11.14
C ASN A 126 11.16 -8.86 -11.17
N ASN A 127 10.52 -7.86 -11.79
CA ASN A 127 10.99 -6.50 -11.88
C ASN A 127 10.17 -5.60 -10.94
N TYR A 128 10.83 -4.85 -10.06
CA TYR A 128 10.13 -4.08 -9.02
C TYR A 128 10.73 -2.67 -8.91
N PRO A 129 10.46 -1.80 -9.91
CA PRO A 129 10.99 -0.44 -9.89
C PRO A 129 10.42 0.33 -8.68
N PRO A 130 11.25 1.16 -8.02
CA PRO A 130 10.83 1.89 -6.83
C PRO A 130 9.80 2.95 -7.19
N ALA A 131 8.55 2.72 -6.78
CA ALA A 131 7.45 3.70 -6.88
C ALA A 131 6.90 4.06 -5.49
N PHE A 132 6.74 3.06 -4.63
CA PHE A 132 6.40 3.22 -3.22
C PHE A 132 7.23 2.22 -2.41
N PRO A 133 8.22 2.67 -1.61
CA PRO A 133 9.08 1.77 -0.87
C PRO A 133 8.30 0.90 0.12
N LEU A 134 8.60 -0.41 0.15
CA LEU A 134 7.91 -1.37 1.03
C LEU A 134 7.97 -0.99 2.51
N LYS A 135 9.10 -0.41 2.97
CA LYS A 135 9.23 0.12 4.34
C LYS A 135 8.20 1.20 4.69
N HIS A 136 7.72 1.94 3.70
CA HIS A 136 6.66 2.95 3.90
C HIS A 136 5.28 2.30 3.92
N GLN A 137 5.04 1.31 3.06
CA GLN A 137 3.82 0.49 3.14
C GLN A 137 3.71 -0.18 4.51
N GLN A 138 4.76 -0.85 4.98
CA GLN A 138 4.78 -1.51 6.29
C GLN A 138 4.54 -0.53 7.44
N LYS A 139 5.13 0.67 7.38
CA LYS A 139 4.84 1.74 8.35
C LYS A 139 3.35 2.10 8.35
N ASP A 140 2.75 2.27 7.17
CA ASP A 140 1.36 2.67 7.04
C ASP A 140 0.40 1.55 7.49
N MET A 141 0.73 0.27 7.23
CA MET A 141 -0.01 -0.89 7.77
C MET A 141 -0.02 -0.88 9.30
N ARG A 142 1.14 -0.63 9.92
CA ARG A 142 1.25 -0.56 11.39
C ARG A 142 0.46 0.61 11.99
N LEU A 143 0.47 1.77 11.32
CA LEU A 143 -0.35 2.92 11.73
C LEU A 143 -1.85 2.65 11.57
N ALA A 144 -2.26 1.94 10.52
CA ALA A 144 -3.65 1.54 10.33
C ALA A 144 -4.09 0.55 11.42
N LEU A 145 -3.25 -0.44 11.77
CA LEU A 145 -3.52 -1.37 12.88
C LEU A 145 -3.68 -0.64 14.21
N ALA A 146 -2.79 0.30 14.53
CA ALA A 146 -2.92 1.12 15.73
C ALA A 146 -4.24 1.93 15.74
N LEU A 147 -4.66 2.49 14.60
CA LEU A 147 -5.95 3.15 14.48
C LEU A 147 -7.12 2.17 14.68
N GLY A 148 -7.01 0.93 14.22
CA GLY A 148 -8.00 -0.12 14.50
C GLY A 148 -8.12 -0.43 15.98
N ASP A 149 -6.99 -0.56 16.68
CA ASP A 149 -6.95 -0.79 18.13
C ASP A 149 -7.62 0.38 18.89
N GLU A 150 -7.31 1.63 18.53
CA GLU A 150 -7.93 2.83 19.11
C GLU A 150 -9.47 2.84 18.96
N ASN A 151 -9.99 2.20 17.92
CA ASN A 151 -11.42 2.15 17.61
C ASN A 151 -12.06 0.78 17.92
N ALA A 152 -11.34 -0.13 18.58
CA ALA A 152 -11.78 -1.49 18.89
C ALA A 152 -12.26 -2.30 17.65
N VAL A 153 -11.57 -2.13 16.51
CA VAL A 153 -11.87 -2.86 15.26
C VAL A 153 -10.86 -3.99 15.05
N SER A 154 -11.34 -5.23 15.01
CA SER A 154 -10.52 -6.39 14.65
C SER A 154 -10.19 -6.39 13.16
N MET A 155 -8.89 -6.43 12.81
CA MET A 155 -8.42 -6.38 11.42
C MET A 155 -7.43 -7.52 11.10
N PRO A 156 -7.86 -8.80 11.18
CA PRO A 156 -6.96 -9.95 11.05
C PRO A 156 -6.24 -10.02 9.69
N VAL A 157 -6.90 -9.63 8.61
CA VAL A 157 -6.30 -9.61 7.26
C VAL A 157 -5.18 -8.56 7.16
N ALA A 158 -5.39 -7.37 7.73
CA ALA A 158 -4.37 -6.33 7.75
C ALA A 158 -3.20 -6.72 8.66
N ALA A 159 -3.46 -7.39 9.78
CA ALA A 159 -2.44 -7.88 10.69
C ALA A 159 -1.52 -8.91 10.00
N ALA A 160 -2.11 -9.93 9.35
CA ALA A 160 -1.35 -10.92 8.60
C ALA A 160 -0.50 -10.28 7.48
N ALA A 161 -1.10 -9.37 6.70
CA ALA A 161 -0.39 -8.65 5.64
C ALA A 161 0.78 -7.80 6.19
N ASN A 162 0.59 -7.15 7.34
CA ASN A 162 1.67 -6.39 8.00
C ASN A 162 2.84 -7.28 8.44
N GLU A 163 2.58 -8.49 8.93
CA GLU A 163 3.64 -9.43 9.31
C GLU A 163 4.45 -9.89 8.10
N VAL A 164 3.78 -10.15 6.97
CA VAL A 164 4.48 -10.43 5.70
C VAL A 164 5.35 -9.24 5.31
N ASP A 165 4.80 -8.02 5.30
CA ASP A 165 5.55 -6.80 4.98
C ASP A 165 6.75 -6.59 5.92
N PHE A 166 6.59 -6.84 7.23
CA PHE A 166 7.65 -6.74 8.22
C PHE A 166 8.79 -7.73 7.96
N LEU A 167 8.45 -8.99 7.66
CA LEU A 167 9.44 -10.02 7.32
C LEU A 167 10.21 -9.64 6.05
N LEU A 168 9.52 -9.11 5.04
CA LEU A 168 10.12 -8.64 3.81
C LEU A 168 11.08 -7.46 4.05
N VAL A 169 10.69 -6.48 4.87
CA VAL A 169 11.55 -5.34 5.24
C VAL A 169 12.77 -5.79 6.04
N SER A 170 12.61 -6.74 6.97
CA SER A 170 13.67 -7.18 7.88
C SER A 170 14.72 -8.09 7.22
N HIS A 171 14.34 -8.86 6.20
CA HIS A 171 15.22 -9.84 5.54
C HIS A 171 15.82 -9.32 4.22
N VAL A 172 15.46 -8.11 3.81
CA VAL A 172 16.14 -7.40 2.71
C VAL A 172 17.17 -6.48 3.35
N PRO A 173 18.47 -6.85 3.38
CA PRO A 173 19.49 -5.98 3.96
C PRO A 173 19.43 -4.61 3.28
N HIS A 174 19.66 -3.56 4.06
CA HIS A 174 19.79 -2.17 3.60
C HIS A 174 20.95 -2.03 2.59
N ILE A 175 20.75 -2.51 1.37
CA ILE A 175 21.71 -2.33 0.29
C ILE A 175 21.51 -0.91 -0.22
N LYS A 176 22.58 -0.13 -0.06
CA LYS A 176 22.71 1.25 -0.50
C LYS A 176 22.17 1.38 -1.92
N TYR A 177 21.42 2.47 -2.11
CA TYR A 177 20.91 3.02 -3.35
C TYR A 177 21.99 3.01 -4.45
N ASN A 178 22.21 1.87 -5.12
CA ASN A 178 23.12 1.80 -6.25
C ASN A 178 22.53 0.94 -7.36
N GLN A 179 22.50 1.54 -8.53
CA GLN A 179 21.49 1.36 -9.57
C GLN A 179 21.57 0.08 -10.42
N LYS A 180 22.38 -0.93 -10.07
CA LYS A 180 22.74 -1.94 -11.07
C LYS A 180 22.19 -3.36 -10.94
N HIS A 181 22.09 -4.03 -9.79
CA HIS A 181 21.78 -5.48 -9.81
C HIS A 181 20.73 -5.94 -8.78
N GLY A 182 19.58 -6.39 -9.31
CA GLY A 182 18.74 -7.52 -8.89
C GLY A 182 18.36 -7.71 -7.42
N TYR A 183 17.25 -7.09 -6.98
CA TYR A 183 16.75 -7.19 -5.62
C TYR A 183 15.84 -8.41 -5.31
N HIS A 184 15.40 -9.21 -6.28
CA HIS A 184 14.10 -9.91 -6.09
C HIS A 184 13.99 -11.39 -6.47
N LEU A 185 15.07 -12.07 -6.87
CA LEU A 185 15.07 -13.55 -6.89
C LEU A 185 14.80 -14.17 -5.50
N ARG A 186 14.99 -13.39 -4.43
CA ARG A 186 14.63 -13.79 -3.06
C ARG A 186 13.18 -13.45 -2.67
N LEU A 187 12.47 -12.56 -3.36
CA LEU A 187 11.10 -12.18 -2.98
C LEU A 187 10.12 -13.33 -3.25
N PHE A 188 10.18 -13.89 -4.46
CA PHE A 188 9.43 -15.08 -4.86
C PHE A 188 9.86 -16.32 -4.07
N ASN A 189 11.18 -16.56 -3.95
CA ASN A 189 11.69 -17.71 -3.20
C ASN A 189 11.49 -17.59 -1.68
N MET A 190 11.45 -16.41 -1.07
CA MET A 190 11.27 -16.28 0.38
C MET A 190 9.80 -16.41 0.78
N ILE A 191 8.87 -15.88 -0.02
CA ILE A 191 7.43 -16.16 0.14
C ILE A 191 7.18 -17.66 -0.07
N CYS A 192 7.70 -18.26 -1.15
CA CYS A 192 7.55 -19.69 -1.42
C CYS A 192 8.22 -20.59 -0.37
N ASN A 193 9.47 -20.32 0.03
CA ASN A 193 10.22 -21.18 0.96
C ASN A 193 9.79 -20.99 2.42
N LYS A 194 9.31 -19.81 2.84
CA LYS A 194 8.80 -19.63 4.22
C LYS A 194 7.38 -20.16 4.37
N LEU A 195 6.50 -19.99 3.37
CA LEU A 195 5.18 -20.66 3.37
C LEU A 195 5.34 -22.19 3.40
N GLU A 196 6.28 -22.76 2.64
CA GLU A 196 6.58 -24.20 2.71
C GLU A 196 7.13 -24.64 4.08
N ARG A 197 7.93 -23.80 4.74
CA ARG A 197 8.47 -24.12 6.08
C ARG A 197 7.39 -24.03 7.16
N TRP A 198 6.44 -23.11 7.03
CA TRP A 198 5.31 -22.97 7.93
C TRP A 198 4.32 -24.13 7.77
N LEU A 199 3.96 -24.49 6.53
CA LEU A 199 3.10 -25.64 6.22
C LEU A 199 3.72 -26.99 6.65
N LYS A 200 5.06 -27.12 6.57
CA LYS A 200 5.77 -28.31 7.08
C LYS A 200 5.80 -28.40 8.62
N ILE A 201 5.84 -27.26 9.31
CA ILE A 201 5.75 -27.23 10.78
C ILE A 201 4.34 -27.58 11.25
N GLU A 202 3.31 -27.11 10.54
CA GLU A 202 1.91 -27.45 10.82
C GLU A 202 1.61 -28.94 10.54
N ALA A 203 2.14 -29.50 9.44
CA ALA A 203 2.02 -30.94 9.15
C ALA A 203 2.70 -31.83 10.20
N TYR A 204 3.83 -31.38 10.77
CA TYR A 204 4.55 -32.11 11.83
C TYR A 204 3.81 -32.08 13.18
N LEU A 205 2.94 -31.08 13.40
CA LEU A 205 2.13 -30.96 14.61
C LEU A 205 0.84 -31.80 14.54
N TYR A 206 0.36 -32.13 13.34
CA TYR A 206 -0.80 -33.02 13.13
C TYR A 206 -0.47 -34.52 13.19
N GLU A 207 0.79 -34.92 13.01
CA GLU A 207 1.22 -36.33 13.16
C GLU A 207 1.55 -36.72 14.62
N LEU A 208 1.48 -35.77 15.56
CA LEU A 208 1.80 -35.95 16.98
C LEU A 208 0.58 -35.83 17.92
N THR A 209 -0.63 -35.92 17.36
CA THR A 209 -1.91 -36.12 18.08
C THR A 209 -2.65 -37.30 17.51
#